data_AF-A0A961LYS4-F1
#
_entry.id   AF-A0A961LYS4-F1
#
_cell.length_a   1.000
_cell.length_b   1.000
_cell.length_c   1.000
_cell.angle_alpha   90.00
_cell.angle_beta   90.00
_cell.angle_gamma   90.00
#
_symmetry.space_group_name_H-M   'P 1'
#
loop_
_entity.id
_entity.type
_entity.pdbx_description
1 polymer ?
#
loop_
_entity_poly.entity_id
_entity_poly.type
_entity_poly.pdbx_seq_one_letter_code
_entity_poly.pdbx_strand_id
1 'polypeptide(L)'
;WTELDIWQYIHLEGIEIVPLYFSAPRPTVKRDGLILMVDDDRFPLRPGETPEMRSVRFRTLGCYPLTGAVESEAKTLPEVIQEMLLTTTSERQGRAIDHDQAA
;
A
#
# COMPACT_ATOMS: atom_id res chain seq x y z
N TRP A 1 -20.16 -6.94 -1.36
CA TRP A 1 -19.09 -6.00 -1.05
C TRP A 1 -17.75 -6.70 -1.15
N THR A 2 -17.28 -6.80 -2.39
CA THR A 2 -15.87 -6.98 -2.74
C THR A 2 -15.11 -5.67 -2.49
N GLU A 3 -13.77 -5.70 -2.53
CA GLU A 3 -12.97 -4.48 -2.48
C GLU A 3 -13.36 -3.50 -3.61
N LEU A 4 -13.64 -4.02 -4.81
CA LEU A 4 -14.11 -3.21 -5.94
C LEU A 4 -15.45 -2.53 -5.65
N ASP A 5 -16.39 -3.23 -5.01
CA ASP A 5 -17.69 -2.65 -4.63
C ASP A 5 -17.50 -1.44 -3.70
N ILE A 6 -16.57 -1.55 -2.74
CA ILE A 6 -16.27 -0.47 -1.78
C ILE A 6 -15.69 0.75 -2.49
N TRP A 7 -14.71 0.56 -3.37
CA TRP A 7 -14.11 1.68 -4.12
C TRP A 7 -15.09 2.36 -5.06
N GLN A 8 -15.93 1.59 -5.75
CA GLN A 8 -17.00 2.14 -6.58
C GLN A 8 -17.99 2.96 -5.77
N TYR A 9 -18.35 2.50 -4.57
CA TYR A 9 -19.26 3.24 -3.70
C TYR A 9 -18.64 4.54 -3.18
N ILE A 10 -17.38 4.53 -2.73
CA ILE A 10 -16.64 5.74 -2.36
C ILE A 10 -16.67 6.76 -3.51
N HIS A 11 -16.49 6.30 -4.75
CA HIS A 11 -16.51 7.15 -5.94
C HIS A 11 -17.91 7.74 -6.22
N LEU A 12 -18.95 6.91 -6.19
CA LEU A 12 -20.33 7.34 -6.48
C LEU A 12 -20.88 8.30 -5.43
N GLU A 13 -20.53 8.08 -4.16
CA GLU A 13 -20.99 8.91 -3.04
C GLU A 13 -20.07 10.12 -2.77
N GLY A 14 -18.95 10.25 -3.50
CA GLY A 14 -18.01 11.35 -3.31
C GLY A 14 -17.36 11.39 -1.92
N ILE A 15 -17.11 10.21 -1.33
CA ILE A 15 -16.54 10.10 0.01
C ILE A 15 -15.04 10.43 -0.03
N GLU A 16 -14.62 11.37 0.81
CA GLU A 16 -13.20 11.69 0.98
C GLU A 16 -12.46 10.54 1.66
N ILE A 17 -11.24 10.24 1.19
CA ILE A 17 -10.39 9.18 1.74
C ILE A 17 -8.99 9.70 2.07
N VAL A 18 -8.30 8.96 2.93
CA VAL A 18 -6.94 9.29 3.35
C VAL A 18 -5.97 9.27 2.15
N PRO A 19 -5.10 10.28 1.97
CA PRO A 19 -4.17 10.37 0.83
C PRO A 19 -3.20 9.21 0.65
N LEU A 20 -2.96 8.41 1.70
CA LEU A 20 -2.10 7.23 1.63
C LEU A 20 -2.67 6.12 0.74
N TYR A 21 -3.99 6.14 0.46
CA TYR A 21 -4.59 5.24 -0.53
C TYR A 21 -4.24 5.60 -1.97
N PHE A 22 -3.73 6.82 -2.22
CA PHE A 22 -3.25 7.25 -3.53
C PHE A 22 -1.73 7.12 -3.64
N SER A 23 -1.28 6.82 -4.85
CA SER A 23 0.13 6.73 -5.15
C SER A 23 0.80 8.10 -5.09
N ALA A 24 1.96 8.13 -4.45
CA ALA A 24 2.86 9.27 -4.45
C ALA A 24 4.31 8.78 -4.33
N PRO A 25 5.29 9.55 -4.83
CA PRO A 25 6.70 9.30 -4.57
C PRO A 25 6.96 9.39 -3.06
N ARG A 26 7.40 8.29 -2.45
CA ARG A 26 7.71 8.20 -1.02
C ARG A 26 9.07 7.54 -0.81
N PRO A 27 9.85 7.94 0.22
CA PRO A 27 11.08 7.22 0.57
C PRO A 27 10.73 5.86 1.15
N THR A 28 11.39 4.81 0.67
CA THR A 28 11.04 3.43 1.02
C THR A 28 12.27 2.53 1.13
N VAL A 29 12.18 1.51 1.97
CA VAL A 29 13.15 0.41 2.02
C VAL A 29 12.45 -0.91 1.71
N LYS A 30 13.14 -1.81 1.00
CA LYS A 30 12.68 -3.19 0.81
C LYS A 30 13.27 -4.04 1.94
N ARG A 31 12.41 -4.57 2.80
CA ARG A 31 12.80 -5.36 3.97
C ARG A 31 11.87 -6.54 4.12
N ASP A 32 12.43 -7.74 4.22
CA ASP A 32 11.69 -8.99 4.44
C ASP A 32 10.53 -9.19 3.41
N GLY A 33 10.77 -8.79 2.15
CA GLY A 33 9.80 -8.88 1.05
C GLY A 33 8.76 -7.76 0.99
N LEU A 34 8.73 -6.85 1.96
CA LEU A 34 7.81 -5.72 2.03
C LEU A 34 8.47 -4.42 1.56
N ILE A 35 7.67 -3.51 1.01
CA ILE A 35 8.06 -2.13 0.76
C ILE A 35 7.58 -1.31 1.96
N LEU A 36 8.50 -0.84 2.77
CA LEU A 36 8.20 -0.06 3.97
C LEU A 36 8.47 1.42 3.71
N MET A 37 7.49 2.27 4.00
CA MET A 37 7.64 3.72 3.92
C MET A 37 8.47 4.23 5.09
N VAL A 38 9.49 5.02 4.77
CA VAL A 38 10.28 5.78 5.72
C VAL A 38 9.65 7.17 5.76
N ASP A 39 9.22 7.63 6.93
CA ASP A 39 8.42 8.87 7.07
C ASP A 39 9.03 9.77 8.13
N ASP A 40 9.29 9.22 9.32
CA ASP A 40 9.92 9.94 10.42
C ASP A 40 10.99 9.10 11.14
N ASP A 41 11.52 9.66 12.24
CA ASP A 41 12.59 9.10 13.07
C ASP A 41 12.20 7.83 13.82
N ARG A 42 10.90 7.47 13.87
CA ARG A 42 10.43 6.22 14.46
C ARG A 42 10.76 4.99 13.60
N PHE A 43 11.25 5.19 12.37
CA PHE A 43 11.69 4.09 11.50
C PHE A 43 13.19 3.81 11.67
N PRO A 44 13.58 2.76 12.43
CA PRO A 44 14.98 2.38 12.51
C PRO A 44 15.43 1.69 11.21
N LEU A 45 16.41 2.29 10.53
CA LEU A 45 17.10 1.66 9.41
C LEU A 45 18.04 0.54 9.93
N ARG A 46 18.09 -0.59 9.24
CA ARG A 46 19.11 -1.63 9.47
C ARG A 46 20.44 -1.18 8.84
N PRO A 47 21.60 -1.64 9.33
CA PRO A 47 22.88 -1.32 8.71
C PRO A 47 22.89 -1.61 7.20
N GLY A 48 23.27 -0.62 6.40
CA GLY A 48 23.32 -0.71 4.94
C GLY A 48 22.02 -0.38 4.21
N GLU A 49 20.91 -0.18 4.91
CA GLU A 49 19.68 0.30 4.27
C GLU A 49 19.76 1.78 3.96
N THR A 50 19.49 2.13 2.70
CA THR A 50 19.33 3.50 2.23
C THR A 50 17.92 3.64 1.64
N PRO A 51 17.09 4.60 2.08
CA PRO A 51 15.80 4.82 1.49
C PRO A 51 15.90 5.16 -0.01
N GLU A 52 15.04 4.55 -0.81
CA GLU A 52 14.87 4.85 -2.23
C GLU A 52 13.47 5.41 -2.48
N MET A 53 13.37 6.40 -3.35
CA MET A 53 12.08 6.95 -3.76
C MET A 53 11.34 5.97 -4.65
N ARG A 54 10.12 5.61 -4.28
CA ARG A 54 9.22 4.77 -5.08
C ARG A 54 7.82 5.39 -5.12
N SER A 55 7.15 5.27 -6.27
CA SER A 55 5.74 5.60 -6.39
C SER A 55 4.94 4.47 -5.75
N VAL A 56 4.37 4.71 -4.57
CA VAL A 56 3.69 3.67 -3.78
C VAL A 56 2.38 4.15 -3.23
N ARG A 57 1.43 3.25 -2.99
CA ARG A 57 0.20 3.49 -2.22
C ARG A 57 -0.01 2.38 -1.19
N PHE A 58 -0.98 2.58 -0.30
CA PHE A 58 -1.37 1.59 0.68
C PHE A 58 -2.74 1.02 0.35
N ARG A 59 -2.86 -0.31 0.36
CA ARG A 59 -4.15 -1.01 0.20
C ARG A 59 -4.90 -1.18 1.51
N THR A 60 -4.15 -1.29 2.60
CA THR A 60 -4.66 -1.30 3.98
C THR A 60 -3.84 -0.32 4.80
N LEU A 61 -4.42 0.25 5.85
CA LEU A 61 -3.74 1.14 6.78
C LEU A 61 -3.80 0.54 8.17
N GLY A 62 -2.63 0.23 8.73
CA GLY A 62 -2.47 -0.24 10.10
C GLY A 62 -1.49 0.63 10.87
N CYS A 63 -0.79 0.02 11.83
CA CYS A 63 0.25 0.71 12.59
C CYS A 63 1.49 1.00 11.72
N TYR A 64 2.05 2.17 11.89
CA TYR A 64 3.39 2.49 11.42
C TYR A 64 4.45 1.84 12.33
N PRO A 65 5.57 1.31 11.81
CA PRO A 65 5.98 1.17 10.41
C PRO A 65 5.72 -0.22 9.82
N LEU A 66 4.64 -0.89 10.22
CA LEU A 66 4.39 -2.32 9.93
C LEU A 66 3.50 -2.57 8.71
N THR A 67 3.01 -1.50 8.07
CA THR A 67 2.14 -1.60 6.91
C THR A 67 2.99 -1.58 5.64
N GLY A 68 2.93 -2.66 4.84
CA GLY A 68 3.59 -2.74 3.55
C GLY A 68 2.84 -1.90 2.50
N ALA A 69 3.57 -1.06 1.78
CA ALA A 69 3.07 -0.35 0.61
C ALA A 69 3.17 -1.24 -0.64
N VAL A 70 2.44 -0.87 -1.68
CA VAL A 70 2.54 -1.48 -3.02
C VAL A 70 3.01 -0.42 -4.01
N GLU A 71 3.87 -0.80 -4.96
CA GLU A 71 4.21 0.06 -6.09
C GLU A 71 2.95 0.30 -6.93
N SER A 72 2.69 1.55 -7.30
CA SER A 72 1.47 1.96 -7.98
C SER A 72 1.67 3.31 -8.67
N GLU A 73 0.88 3.59 -9.70
CA GLU A 73 0.81 4.92 -10.34
C GLU A 73 -0.57 5.59 -10.15
N ALA A 74 -1.48 4.97 -9.40
CA ALA A 74 -2.84 5.44 -9.20
C ALA A 74 -2.91 6.63 -8.23
N LYS A 75 -2.95 7.85 -8.76
CA LYS A 75 -2.95 9.12 -8.01
C LYS A 75 -4.35 9.60 -7.67
N THR A 76 -5.38 8.99 -8.27
CA THR A 76 -6.78 9.36 -8.09
C THR A 76 -7.64 8.14 -7.84
N LEU A 77 -8.85 8.36 -7.32
CA LEU A 77 -9.81 7.29 -7.03
C LEU A 77 -10.22 6.49 -8.29
N PRO A 78 -10.52 7.11 -9.45
CA PRO A 78 -10.75 6.36 -10.68
C PRO A 78 -9.56 5.51 -11.12
N GLU A 79 -8.33 6.01 -10.95
CA GLU A 79 -7.12 5.24 -11.28
C GLU A 79 -6.92 4.06 -10.33
N VAL A 80 -7.27 4.17 -9.04
CA VAL A 80 -7.25 3.04 -8.09
C VAL A 80 -8.24 1.96 -8.51
N ILE A 81 -9.45 2.35 -8.91
CA ILE A 81 -10.47 1.42 -9.43
C ILE A 81 -9.97 0.74 -10.70
N GLN A 82 -9.39 1.49 -11.63
CA GLN A 82 -8.83 0.95 -12.88
C GLN A 82 -7.68 -0.02 -12.59
N GLU A 83 -6.75 0.34 -11.69
CA GLU A 83 -5.64 -0.52 -11.30
C GLU A 83 -6.16 -1.85 -10.76
N MET A 84 -7.19 -1.84 -9.91
CA MET A 84 -7.78 -3.06 -9.38
C MET A 84 -8.46 -3.94 -10.43
N LEU A 85 -9.10 -3.35 -11.44
CA LEU A 85 -9.71 -4.11 -12.54
C LEU A 85 -8.66 -4.80 -13.41
N LEU A 86 -7.46 -4.21 -13.51
CA LEU A 86 -6.35 -4.71 -14.31
C LEU A 86 -5.41 -5.64 -13.51
N THR A 87 -5.49 -5.59 -12.19
CA THR A 87 -4.61 -6.31 -11.28
C THR A 87 -5.26 -7.61 -10.81
N THR A 88 -4.55 -8.74 -10.95
CA THR A 88 -5.02 -10.06 -10.51
C THR A 88 -4.68 -10.38 -9.05
N THR A 89 -4.06 -9.46 -8.31
CA THR A 89 -3.62 -9.67 -6.92
C THR A 89 -4.60 -9.11 -5.88
N SER A 90 -4.98 -9.95 -4.92
CA SER A 90 -5.99 -9.63 -3.89
C SER A 90 -5.51 -8.61 -2.85
N GLU A 91 -6.46 -7.93 -2.19
CA GLU A 91 -6.26 -6.94 -1.10
C GLU A 91 -5.25 -7.35 -0.03
N ARG A 92 -5.11 -8.65 0.22
CA ARG A 92 -4.32 -9.19 1.34
C ARG A 92 -2.84 -9.44 1.05
N GLN A 93 -2.36 -9.18 -0.16
CA GLN A 93 -0.92 -9.28 -0.43
C GLN A 93 -0.14 -8.22 0.35
N GLY A 94 0.83 -8.66 1.17
CA GLY A 94 1.72 -7.78 1.95
C GLY A 94 1.57 -7.89 3.48
N ARG A 95 0.75 -8.82 4.01
CA ARG A 95 0.74 -9.12 5.45
C ARG A 95 1.85 -10.12 5.76
N ALA A 96 2.78 -9.74 6.64
CA ALA A 96 3.82 -10.65 7.16
C ALA A 96 3.26 -11.88 7.91
N ILE A 97 1.96 -11.90 8.21
CA ILE A 97 1.29 -12.94 9.02
C ILE A 97 0.83 -14.14 8.17
N ASP A 98 0.78 -14.02 6.83
CA ASP A 98 0.31 -15.11 5.96
C ASP A 98 1.41 -16.17 5.63
N HIS A 99 2.56 -16.13 6.33
CA HIS A 99 3.66 -17.10 6.18
C HIS A 99 3.53 -18.37 7.04
N ASP A 100 2.42 -18.56 7.77
CA ASP A 100 2.26 -19.69 8.70
C ASP A 100 1.03 -20.54 8.36
N GLN A 101 1.12 -21.26 7.23
CA GLN A 101 0.35 -22.48 6.98
C GLN A 101 0.94 -23.25 5.78
N ALA A 102 2.09 -23.87 6.02
CA ALA A 102 2.54 -25.01 5.24
C ALA A 102 3.00 -26.09 6.23
N ALA A 103 2.06 -26.95 6.61
CA ALA A 103 2.27 -28.29 7.14
C ALA A 103 1.32 -29.24 6.42
#